data_AF-A0A1S9CYK6-F1
#
_entry.id   AF-A0A1S9CYK6-F1
#
_cell.length_a   1.000
_cell.length_b   1.000
_cell.length_c   1.000
_cell.angle_alpha   90.00
_cell.angle_beta   90.00
_cell.angle_gamma   90.00
#
_symmetry.space_group_name_H-M   'P 1'
#
loop_
_entity.id
_entity.type
_entity.pdbx_description
1 polymer ?
#
loop_
_entity_poly.entity_id
_entity_poly.type
_entity_poly.pdbx_seq_one_letter_code
_entity_poly.pdbx_strand_id
1 'polypeptide(L)'
;MVWLQDRFPKAKLQGVQGMVKLVNRKEIEAAGWSLTPGRYVGVASPEESDDFDFEQTLRDIHTELADLNREAVELAARITQNFEELGI
;
A
#
# COMPACT_ATOMS: atom_id res chain seq x y z
N MET A 1 0.20 -0.24 -25.82
CA MET A 1 0.88 1.07 -25.90
C MET A 1 -0.17 2.18 -25.94
N VAL A 2 -0.97 2.34 -24.86
CA VAL A 2 -2.13 3.25 -24.81
C VAL A 2 -2.10 4.19 -23.59
N TRP A 3 -1.48 3.76 -22.49
CA TRP A 3 -1.48 4.46 -21.19
C TRP A 3 -1.09 5.95 -21.23
N LEU A 4 -0.05 6.29 -21.99
CA LEU A 4 0.43 7.67 -22.10
C LEU A 4 -0.46 8.51 -23.03
N GLN A 5 -0.95 7.91 -24.11
CA GLN A 5 -1.84 8.56 -25.07
C GLN A 5 -3.21 8.85 -24.46
N ASP A 6 -3.75 7.95 -23.62
CA ASP A 6 -5.00 8.16 -22.90
C ASP A 6 -4.90 9.33 -21.91
N ARG A 7 -3.77 9.41 -21.19
CA ARG A 7 -3.52 10.45 -20.18
C ARG A 7 -3.02 11.76 -20.77
N PHE A 8 -2.46 11.77 -21.98
CA PHE A 8 -1.95 12.95 -22.68
C PHE A 8 -2.28 12.92 -24.18
N PRO A 9 -3.56 12.93 -24.59
CA PRO A 9 -3.99 12.73 -25.98
C PRO A 9 -3.51 13.84 -26.92
N LYS A 10 -3.16 15.00 -26.37
CA LYS A 10 -2.64 16.17 -27.12
C LYS A 10 -1.12 16.32 -27.03
N ALA A 11 -0.41 15.37 -26.40
CA ALA A 11 1.03 15.45 -26.12
C ALA A 11 1.46 16.78 -25.44
N LYS A 12 0.58 17.32 -24.59
CA LYS A 12 0.79 18.55 -23.82
C LYS A 12 0.62 18.27 -22.34
N LEU A 13 1.35 19.00 -21.50
CA LEU A 13 1.16 18.95 -20.06
C LEU A 13 -0.30 19.31 -19.73
N GLN A 14 -0.97 18.41 -19.03
CA GLN A 14 -2.28 18.64 -18.42
C GLN A 14 -2.30 17.99 -17.05
N GLY A 15 -3.15 18.49 -16.16
CA GLY A 15 -3.33 17.88 -14.84
C GLY A 15 -3.92 16.48 -14.99
N VAL A 16 -3.32 15.49 -14.32
CA VAL A 16 -3.81 14.13 -14.20
C VAL A 16 -3.81 13.79 -12.71
N GLN A 17 -4.99 13.55 -12.14
CA GLN A 17 -5.15 13.27 -10.71
C GLN A 17 -4.30 12.06 -10.29
N GLY A 18 -3.61 12.18 -9.17
CA GLY A 18 -2.67 11.17 -8.69
C GLY A 18 -1.33 11.10 -9.44
N MET A 19 -1.14 11.88 -10.50
CA MET A 19 0.05 11.77 -11.36
C MET A 19 0.78 13.10 -11.57
N VAL A 20 0.09 14.15 -12.04
CA VAL A 20 0.74 15.44 -12.36
C VAL A 20 -0.21 16.61 -12.14
N LYS A 21 0.32 17.69 -11.55
CA LYS A 21 -0.36 18.98 -11.42
C LYS A 21 0.65 20.09 -11.65
N LEU A 22 0.31 21.04 -12.51
CA LEU A 22 1.06 22.29 -12.63
C LEU A 22 0.71 23.19 -11.44
N VAL A 23 1.72 23.62 -10.69
CA VAL A 23 1.55 24.45 -9.50
C VAL A 23 2.41 25.69 -9.57
N ASN A 24 1.91 26.80 -9.03
CA ASN A 24 2.63 28.06 -8.95
C ASN A 24 3.33 28.23 -7.58
N ARG A 25 4.20 29.25 -7.47
CA ARG A 25 4.97 29.50 -6.23
C ARG A 25 4.09 29.78 -5.00
N LYS A 26 2.90 30.39 -5.16
CA LYS A 26 1.98 30.63 -4.04
C LYS A 26 1.40 29.33 -3.50
N GLU A 27 1.10 28.37 -4.37
CA GLU A 27 0.65 27.03 -3.95
C GLU A 27 1.78 26.28 -3.22
N ILE A 28 3.02 26.43 -3.66
CA ILE A 28 4.19 25.84 -3.01
C ILE A 28 4.41 26.43 -1.61
N GLU A 29 4.31 27.75 -1.49
CA GLU A 29 4.39 28.45 -0.21
C GLU A 29 3.28 28.00 0.75
N ALA A 30 2.03 27.91 0.27
CA ALA A 30 0.90 27.42 1.06
C ALA A 30 1.08 25.95 1.50
N ALA A 31 1.81 25.14 0.73
CA ALA A 31 2.19 23.78 1.09
C ALA A 31 3.44 23.69 2.00
N GLY A 32 3.91 24.83 2.53
CA GLY A 32 5.09 24.89 3.41
C GLY A 32 6.40 24.61 2.66
N TRP A 33 6.48 24.99 1.38
CA TRP A 33 7.61 24.74 0.49
C TRP A 33 7.95 23.26 0.26
N SER A 34 7.07 22.35 0.67
CA SER A 34 7.22 20.92 0.42
C SER A 34 6.98 20.62 -1.06
N LEU A 35 7.95 20.00 -1.75
CA LEU A 35 7.80 19.61 -3.16
C LEU A 35 7.32 18.16 -3.32
N THR A 36 6.83 17.53 -2.25
CA THR A 36 6.32 16.15 -2.29
C THR A 36 5.10 16.09 -3.21
N PRO A 37 5.15 15.32 -4.32
CA PRO A 37 4.09 15.34 -5.33
C PRO A 37 2.69 15.08 -4.78
N GLY A 38 2.57 14.17 -3.79
CA GLY A 38 1.30 13.81 -3.14
C GLY A 38 0.54 14.99 -2.53
N ARG A 39 1.22 16.09 -2.16
CA ARG A 39 0.55 17.31 -1.68
C ARG A 39 -0.20 18.07 -2.77
N TYR A 40 0.11 17.81 -4.03
CA TYR A 40 -0.40 18.58 -5.16
C TYR A 40 -1.26 17.75 -6.10
N VAL A 41 -0.89 16.49 -6.34
CA VAL A 41 -1.56 15.65 -7.36
C VAL A 41 -2.81 14.96 -6.82
N GLY A 42 -3.00 14.90 -5.50
CA GLY A 42 -4.08 14.15 -4.86
C GLY A 42 -3.88 12.63 -5.02
N VAL A 43 -4.95 11.86 -4.79
CA VAL A 43 -4.97 10.42 -5.06
C VAL A 43 -5.70 10.21 -6.37
N ALA A 44 -5.17 9.37 -7.26
CA ALA A 44 -5.91 8.95 -8.45
C ALA A 44 -7.28 8.42 -7.99
N SER A 45 -8.33 8.70 -8.76
CA SER A 45 -9.58 7.99 -8.52
C SER A 45 -9.27 6.50 -8.54
N PRO A 46 -9.78 5.70 -7.58
CA PRO A 46 -9.66 4.26 -7.65
C PRO A 46 -10.12 3.88 -9.06
N GLU A 47 -9.25 3.24 -9.84
CA GLU A 47 -9.77 2.46 -10.95
C GLU A 47 -10.79 1.52 -10.30
N GLU A 48 -12.00 1.42 -10.84
CA GLU A 48 -12.98 0.42 -10.41
C GLU A 48 -12.30 -0.94 -10.61
N SER A 49 -11.61 -1.39 -9.56
CA SER A 49 -11.04 -2.72 -9.47
C SER A 49 -12.23 -3.60 -9.14
N ASP A 50 -13.08 -3.81 -10.14
CA ASP A 50 -14.32 -4.57 -10.06
C ASP A 50 -14.10 -6.03 -9.60
N ASP A 51 -12.84 -6.47 -9.49
CA ASP A 51 -12.46 -7.84 -9.12
C ASP A 51 -11.70 -7.97 -7.78
N PHE A 52 -11.41 -6.90 -7.03
CA PHE A 52 -10.69 -7.10 -5.75
C PHE A 52 -11.65 -7.39 -4.59
N ASP A 53 -11.75 -8.68 -4.24
CA ASP A 53 -12.50 -9.13 -3.07
C ASP A 53 -11.69 -8.89 -1.78
N PHE A 54 -11.90 -7.70 -1.19
CA PHE A 54 -11.32 -7.33 0.10
C PHE A 54 -11.72 -8.29 1.22
N GLU A 55 -12.95 -8.81 1.21
CA GLU A 55 -13.45 -9.66 2.28
C GLU A 55 -12.75 -11.02 2.27
N GLN A 56 -12.66 -11.65 1.09
CA GLN A 56 -11.95 -12.91 0.93
C GLN A 56 -10.47 -12.76 1.30
N THR A 57 -9.82 -11.69 0.82
CA THR A 57 -8.41 -11.42 1.13
C THR A 57 -8.17 -11.28 2.64
N LEU A 58 -9.04 -10.55 3.34
CA LEU A 58 -8.93 -10.38 4.79
C LEU A 58 -9.17 -11.70 5.55
N ARG A 59 -10.10 -12.53 5.08
CA ARG A 59 -10.35 -13.85 5.65
C ARG A 59 -9.14 -14.76 5.50
N ASP A 60 -8.54 -14.80 4.31
CA ASP A 60 -7.36 -15.62 4.03
C ASP A 60 -6.17 -15.21 4.91
N ILE A 61 -5.89 -13.91 5.00
CA ILE A 61 -4.85 -13.37 5.89
C ILE A 61 -5.12 -13.75 7.35
N HIS A 62 -6.37 -13.68 7.80
CA HIS A 62 -6.71 -14.02 9.18
C HIS A 62 -6.53 -15.51 9.49
N THR A 63 -6.89 -16.38 8.55
CA THR A 63 -6.68 -17.82 8.68
C THR A 63 -5.19 -18.15 8.71
N GLU A 64 -4.40 -17.59 7.79
CA GLU A 64 -2.95 -17.77 7.76
C GLU A 64 -2.30 -17.31 9.07
N LEU A 65 -2.70 -16.13 9.57
CA LEU A 65 -2.20 -15.61 10.85
C LEU A 65 -2.54 -16.53 12.03
N ALA A 66 -3.74 -17.10 12.06
CA ALA A 66 -4.17 -18.01 13.12
C ALA A 66 -3.36 -19.33 13.10
N ASP A 67 -3.06 -19.85 11.90
CA ASP A 67 -2.22 -21.04 11.73
C ASP A 67 -0.78 -20.78 12.18
N LEU A 68 -0.17 -19.68 11.72
CA LEU A 68 1.17 -19.28 12.15
C LEU A 68 1.27 -19.10 13.67
N ASN A 69 0.24 -18.55 14.30
CA ASN A 69 0.23 -18.38 15.76
C ASN A 69 0.14 -19.72 16.51
N ARG A 70 -0.60 -20.70 15.97
CA ARG A 70 -0.66 -22.06 16.52
C ARG A 70 0.71 -22.73 16.43
N GLU A 71 1.34 -22.67 15.26
CA GLU A 71 2.68 -23.23 15.05
C GLU A 71 3.72 -22.57 15.96
N ALA A 72 3.65 -21.26 16.16
CA ALA A 72 4.53 -20.54 17.06
C ALA A 72 4.39 -21.02 18.52
N VAL A 73 3.15 -21.24 18.99
CA VAL A 73 2.90 -21.78 20.34
C VAL A 73 3.44 -23.20 20.49
N GLU A 74 3.22 -24.06 19.50
CA GLU A 74 3.74 -25.43 19.50
C GLU A 74 5.28 -25.44 19.51
N LEU A 75 5.90 -24.59 18.70
CA LEU A 75 7.35 -24.44 18.65
C LEU A 75 7.91 -23.95 19.99
N ALA A 76 7.27 -22.94 20.60
CA ALA A 76 7.67 -22.43 21.90
C ALA A 76 7.59 -23.52 22.98
N ALA A 77 6.51 -24.31 23.01
CA ALA A 77 6.37 -25.42 23.95
C ALA A 77 7.47 -26.48 23.77
N ARG A 78 7.80 -26.84 22.52
CA ARG A 78 8.89 -27.78 22.22
C ARG A 78 10.25 -27.25 22.64
N ILE A 79 10.49 -25.96 22.43
CA ILE A 79 11.74 -25.32 22.89
C ILE A 79 11.83 -25.40 24.41
N THR A 80 10.76 -25.03 25.14
CA THR A 80 10.73 -25.12 26.61
C THR A 80 11.00 -26.54 27.10
N GLN A 81 10.31 -27.55 26.54
CA GLN A 81 10.54 -28.95 26.90
C GLN A 81 12.00 -29.36 26.68
N ASN A 82 12.59 -29.00 25.55
CA ASN A 82 13.99 -29.33 25.26
C ASN A 82 14.96 -28.70 26.28
N PHE A 83 14.69 -27.48 26.77
CA PHE A 83 15.50 -26.85 27.82
C PHE A 83 15.35 -27.58 29.17
N GLU A 84 14.11 -27.92 29.56
CA GLU A 84 13.84 -28.70 30.77
C GLU A 84 14.56 -30.06 30.76
N GLU A 85 14.54 -30.76 29.62
CA GLU A 85 15.24 -32.04 29.43
C GLU A 85 16.77 -31.91 29.50
N LEU A 86 17.32 -30.75 29.14
CA LEU A 86 18.74 -30.43 29.27
C LEU A 86 19.13 -29.99 30.69
N GLY A 87 18.17 -29.87 31.61
CA GLY A 87 18.40 -29.47 32.99
C GLY A 87 18.72 -27.98 33.19
N ILE A 88 18.28 -27.12 32.26
CA ILE A 88 18.47 -25.66 32.28
C ILE A 88 17.12 -24.94 32.25
#